data_AF-L0FYL4-F1
#
_entry.id   AF-L0FYL4-F1
#
_cell.length_a   1.000
_cell.length_b   1.000
_cell.length_c   1.000
_cell.angle_alpha   90.00
_cell.angle_beta   90.00
_cell.angle_gamma   90.00
#
_symmetry.space_group_name_H-M   'P 1'
#
loop_
_entity.id
_entity.type
_entity.pdbx_description
1 polymer ?
#
loop_
_entity_poly.entity_id
_entity_poly.type
_entity_poly.pdbx_seq_one_letter_code
_entity_poly.pdbx_strand_id
1 'polypeptide(L)'
;MKAIIIVMLSLLVVSCKQSKTGESQIKLDGKYSVVDYRMTPEFIHDTVGRDKLMAILKSSTYKFDFSNKNSIVRIDPQFGMEYFGDSVFEYRIEHKFIALRNPDMKVNVPFRNDNGIIRLLIDQKGIEHFSIIPVKRGITNARLVSSSLETRNR
;
A
#
# COMPACT_ATOMS: atom_id res chain seq x y z
N MET A 1 37.96 47.74 -14.99
CA MET A 1 36.61 47.18 -15.25
C MET A 1 36.67 45.83 -15.97
N LYS A 2 37.32 44.81 -15.38
CA LYS A 2 37.34 43.43 -15.92
C LYS A 2 37.12 42.36 -14.84
N ALA A 3 37.44 42.67 -13.57
CA ALA A 3 37.26 41.74 -12.45
C ALA A 3 35.80 41.54 -12.01
N ILE A 4 34.89 42.48 -12.30
CA ILE A 4 33.49 42.41 -11.84
C ILE A 4 32.69 41.34 -12.61
N ILE A 5 33.06 41.05 -13.86
CA ILE A 5 32.35 40.07 -14.70
C ILE A 5 32.60 38.62 -14.24
N ILE A 6 33.77 38.34 -13.65
CA ILE A 6 34.15 36.98 -13.23
C ILE A 6 33.41 36.56 -11.94
N VAL A 7 33.09 37.50 -11.06
CA VAL A 7 32.38 37.21 -9.80
C VAL A 7 30.89 36.93 -10.03
N MET A 8 30.30 37.48 -11.09
CA MET A 8 28.90 37.19 -11.47
C MET A 8 28.72 35.80 -12.11
N LEU A 9 29.77 35.25 -12.73
CA LEU A 9 29.68 33.94 -13.41
C LEU A 9 29.83 32.74 -12.45
N SER A 10 30.47 32.93 -11.30
CA SER A 10 30.63 31.87 -10.28
C SER A 10 29.41 31.64 -9.39
N LEU A 11 28.42 32.54 -9.43
CA LEU A 11 27.16 32.39 -8.69
C LEU A 11 26.10 31.53 -9.42
N LEU A 12 26.30 31.23 -10.71
CA LEU A 12 25.35 30.45 -11.51
C LEU A 12 25.54 28.92 -11.43
N VAL A 13 26.65 28.43 -10.86
CA VAL A 13 26.91 26.98 -10.73
C VAL A 13 26.36 26.34 -9.45
N VAL A 14 25.74 27.12 -8.55
CA VAL A 14 25.17 26.60 -7.29
C VAL A 14 23.64 26.43 -7.35
N SER A 15 22.97 26.95 -8.37
CA SER A 15 21.50 26.90 -8.46
C SER A 15 21.04 25.92 -9.55
N CYS A 16 21.00 24.63 -9.21
CA CYS A 16 20.05 23.61 -9.72
C CYS A 16 20.35 22.19 -9.15
N LYS A 17 20.82 22.09 -7.90
CA LYS A 17 20.71 20.83 -7.13
C LYS A 17 19.60 20.96 -6.08
N GLN A 18 18.39 21.24 -6.54
CA GLN A 18 17.23 21.27 -5.65
C GLN A 18 15.95 20.79 -6.35
N SER A 19 16.02 19.59 -6.91
CA SER A 19 14.84 18.72 -7.02
C SER A 19 15.00 17.53 -6.06
N LYS A 20 15.28 17.83 -4.80
CA LYS A 20 14.78 16.98 -3.71
C LYS A 20 13.46 17.59 -3.31
N THR A 21 12.45 17.42 -4.16
CA THR A 21 11.06 17.46 -3.71
C THR A 21 11.00 16.53 -2.51
N GLY A 22 10.82 17.12 -1.34
CA GLY A 22 10.60 16.39 -0.09
C GLY A 22 9.26 15.67 -0.17
N GLU A 23 9.17 14.63 -0.99
CA GLU A 23 8.19 13.58 -0.78
C GLU A 23 8.48 13.05 0.61
N SER A 24 7.63 13.44 1.56
CA SER A 24 7.56 12.81 2.88
C SER A 24 7.59 11.30 2.66
N GLN A 25 8.73 10.66 2.93
CA GLN A 25 8.86 9.21 2.80
C GLN A 25 7.76 8.58 3.64
N ILE A 26 6.83 7.91 2.95
CA ILE A 26 5.71 7.25 3.60
C ILE A 26 6.31 6.19 4.52
N LYS A 27 5.96 6.26 5.80
CA LYS A 27 6.34 5.24 6.78
C LYS A 27 5.13 4.37 7.03
N LEU A 28 5.25 3.09 6.72
CA LEU A 28 4.21 2.11 7.02
C LEU A 28 4.50 1.50 8.38
N ASP A 29 3.51 1.54 9.27
CA ASP A 29 3.57 0.89 10.57
C ASP A 29 2.17 0.51 11.04
N GLY A 30 2.05 -0.68 11.62
CA GLY A 30 0.79 -1.28 12.04
C GLY A 30 0.01 -1.97 10.93
N LYS A 31 -1.27 -2.22 11.23
CA LYS A 31 -2.18 -3.02 10.41
C LYS A 31 -2.86 -2.17 9.36
N TYR A 32 -3.04 -2.72 8.15
CA TYR A 32 -3.70 -2.07 7.02
C TYR A 32 -4.76 -2.99 6.40
N SER A 33 -5.93 -2.42 6.12
CA SER A 33 -7.03 -3.11 5.44
C SER A 33 -7.08 -2.73 3.98
N VAL A 34 -7.50 -3.68 3.14
CA VAL A 34 -7.96 -3.37 1.78
C VAL A 34 -9.36 -2.78 1.89
N VAL A 35 -9.57 -1.60 1.33
CA VAL A 35 -10.87 -0.88 1.34
C VAL A 35 -11.50 -0.73 -0.04
N ASP A 36 -10.70 -0.90 -1.09
CA ASP A 36 -11.15 -0.83 -2.48
C ASP A 36 -10.18 -1.64 -3.37
N TYR A 37 -10.63 -2.06 -4.54
CA TYR A 37 -9.82 -2.75 -5.54
C TYR A 37 -10.38 -2.55 -6.94
N ARG A 38 -9.53 -2.68 -7.96
CA ARG A 38 -9.95 -2.66 -9.36
C ARG A 38 -9.57 -3.96 -10.06
N MET A 39 -10.52 -4.47 -10.83
CA MET A 39 -10.40 -5.70 -11.62
C MET A 39 -10.17 -5.37 -13.09
N THR A 40 -9.54 -6.27 -13.82
CA THR A 40 -9.51 -6.20 -15.29
C THR A 40 -10.90 -6.52 -15.87
N PRO A 41 -11.22 -6.07 -17.09
CA PRO A 41 -12.52 -6.36 -17.72
C PRO A 41 -12.85 -7.86 -17.80
N GLU A 42 -11.86 -8.70 -18.04
CA GLU A 42 -12.04 -10.15 -18.14
C GLU A 42 -12.44 -10.74 -16.78
N PHE A 43 -11.79 -10.29 -15.71
CA PHE A 43 -12.04 -10.79 -14.36
C PHE A 43 -13.41 -10.35 -13.81
N ILE A 44 -13.96 -9.25 -14.31
CA ILE A 44 -15.34 -8.83 -13.97
C ILE A 44 -16.35 -9.91 -14.35
N HIS A 45 -16.09 -10.67 -15.43
CA HIS A 45 -16.96 -11.74 -15.90
C HIS A 45 -16.65 -13.12 -15.29
N ASP A 46 -15.56 -13.25 -14.52
CA ASP A 46 -15.20 -14.48 -13.81
C ASP A 46 -15.88 -14.55 -12.44
N THR A 47 -17.08 -15.15 -12.39
CA THR A 47 -17.83 -15.30 -11.14
C THR A 47 -17.06 -16.09 -10.07
N VAL A 48 -16.35 -17.17 -10.46
CA VAL A 48 -15.64 -18.04 -9.51
C VAL A 48 -14.44 -17.32 -8.91
N GLY A 49 -13.63 -16.66 -9.75
CA GLY A 49 -12.50 -15.85 -9.31
C GLY A 49 -12.95 -14.70 -8.40
N ARG A 50 -14.06 -14.04 -8.74
CA ARG A 50 -14.63 -12.96 -7.91
C ARG A 50 -15.10 -13.45 -6.55
N ASP A 51 -15.80 -14.58 -6.47
CA ASP A 51 -16.26 -15.15 -5.20
C ASP A 51 -15.07 -15.56 -4.32
N LYS A 52 -14.03 -16.14 -4.93
CA LYS A 52 -12.77 -16.44 -4.24
C LYS A 52 -12.11 -15.18 -3.67
N LEU A 53 -11.98 -14.11 -4.47
CA LEU A 53 -11.46 -12.84 -3.99
C LEU A 53 -12.29 -12.31 -2.82
N MET A 54 -13.63 -12.35 -2.91
CA MET A 54 -14.50 -11.86 -1.84
C MET A 54 -14.32 -12.63 -0.55
N ALA A 55 -14.17 -13.95 -0.63
CA ALA A 55 -13.87 -14.80 0.52
C ALA A 55 -12.52 -14.42 1.16
N ILE A 56 -11.47 -14.25 0.34
CA ILE A 56 -10.14 -13.83 0.80
C ILE A 56 -10.21 -12.44 1.46
N LEU A 57 -10.92 -11.47 0.88
CA LEU A 57 -11.03 -10.13 1.45
C LEU A 57 -11.78 -10.13 2.78
N LYS A 58 -12.80 -10.97 2.95
CA LYS A 58 -13.59 -11.09 4.20
C LYS A 58 -12.94 -11.92 5.30
N SER A 59 -11.91 -12.73 4.99
CA SER A 59 -11.29 -13.67 5.95
C SER A 59 -10.70 -13.01 7.20
N SER A 60 -10.30 -11.74 7.08
CA SER A 60 -9.59 -11.01 8.12
C SER A 60 -9.79 -9.50 7.98
N THR A 61 -9.81 -8.80 9.11
CA THR A 61 -10.03 -7.36 9.19
C THR A 61 -8.93 -6.55 8.51
N TYR A 62 -7.69 -7.05 8.47
CA TYR A 62 -6.53 -6.41 7.85
C TYR A 62 -5.79 -7.41 6.96
N LYS A 63 -5.15 -6.94 5.90
CA LYS A 63 -4.36 -7.80 4.99
C LYS A 63 -2.87 -7.63 5.14
N PHE A 64 -2.42 -6.53 5.73
CA PHE A 64 -1.00 -6.25 5.93
C PHE A 64 -0.76 -5.79 7.37
N ASP A 65 0.34 -6.22 7.96
CA ASP A 65 0.85 -5.76 9.25
C ASP A 65 2.31 -5.39 9.09
N PHE A 66 2.56 -4.08 8.90
CA PHE A 66 3.88 -3.52 8.72
C PHE A 66 4.51 -3.23 10.08
N SER A 67 5.77 -3.60 10.25
CA SER A 67 6.56 -3.26 11.43
C SER A 67 7.80 -2.50 10.97
N ASN A 68 7.85 -1.21 11.31
CA ASN A 68 9.01 -0.37 10.99
C ASN A 68 10.27 -0.75 11.79
N LYS A 69 10.12 -1.42 12.94
CA LYS A 69 11.23 -1.76 13.85
C LYS A 69 12.21 -2.75 13.25
N ASN A 70 11.69 -3.70 12.48
CA ASN A 70 12.45 -4.78 11.86
C ASN A 70 12.27 -4.81 10.35
N SER A 71 11.61 -3.80 9.77
CA SER A 71 11.30 -3.72 8.34
C SER A 71 10.60 -4.98 7.82
N ILE A 72 9.70 -5.58 8.60
CA ILE A 72 8.93 -6.76 8.20
C ILE A 72 7.48 -6.38 7.92
N VAL A 73 6.92 -6.92 6.84
CA VAL A 73 5.48 -6.97 6.60
C VAL A 73 5.01 -8.41 6.69
N ARG A 74 3.94 -8.61 7.46
CA ARG A 74 3.16 -9.85 7.46
C ARG A 74 1.88 -9.61 6.68
N ILE A 75 1.68 -10.38 5.63
CA ILE A 75 0.49 -10.37 4.79
C ILE A 75 -0.41 -11.50 5.28
N ASP A 76 -1.74 -11.29 5.27
CA ASP A 76 -2.71 -12.35 5.51
C ASP A 76 -2.34 -13.59 4.68
N PRO A 77 -2.18 -14.80 5.25
CA PRO A 77 -1.57 -15.91 4.52
C PRO A 77 -2.28 -16.29 3.23
N GLN A 78 -3.62 -16.30 3.22
CA GLN A 78 -4.38 -16.66 2.04
C GLN A 78 -4.23 -15.59 0.95
N PHE A 79 -4.29 -14.31 1.34
CA PHE A 79 -4.09 -13.19 0.43
C PHE A 79 -2.63 -13.09 -0.07
N GLY A 80 -1.66 -13.31 0.82
CA GLY A 80 -0.23 -13.30 0.56
C GLY A 80 0.15 -14.37 -0.45
N MET A 81 -0.26 -15.63 -0.23
CA MET A 81 0.03 -16.71 -1.17
C MET A 81 -0.63 -16.49 -2.54
N GLU A 82 -1.86 -15.96 -2.57
CA GLU A 82 -2.60 -15.77 -3.83
C GLU A 82 -1.97 -14.69 -4.73
N TYR A 83 -1.51 -13.60 -4.14
CA TYR A 83 -1.07 -12.42 -4.88
C TYR A 83 0.45 -12.19 -4.76
N PHE A 84 1.08 -12.44 -3.62
CA PHE A 84 2.50 -12.13 -3.42
C PHE A 84 3.41 -13.36 -3.46
N GLY A 85 2.81 -14.57 -3.43
CA GLY A 85 3.52 -15.86 -3.42
C GLY A 85 4.13 -16.25 -2.08
N ASP A 86 4.07 -15.37 -1.08
CA ASP A 86 4.38 -15.63 0.33
C ASP A 86 3.61 -14.66 1.23
N SER A 87 3.71 -14.83 2.54
CA SER A 87 3.00 -14.09 3.58
C SER A 87 3.92 -13.28 4.48
N VAL A 88 5.24 -13.46 4.42
CA VAL A 88 6.19 -12.73 5.26
C VAL A 88 7.35 -12.23 4.42
N PHE A 89 7.58 -10.92 4.49
CA PHE A 89 8.64 -10.27 3.75
C PHE A 89 9.37 -9.25 4.62
N GLU A 90 10.67 -9.10 4.38
CA GLU A 90 11.33 -7.82 4.61
C GLU A 90 10.79 -6.81 3.59
N TYR A 91 10.47 -5.60 4.02
CA TYR A 91 9.98 -4.54 3.14
C TYR A 91 10.84 -3.28 3.20
N ARG A 92 10.89 -2.56 2.07
CA ARG A 92 11.50 -1.23 1.97
C ARG A 92 10.67 -0.34 1.05
N ILE A 93 10.45 0.91 1.47
CA ILE A 93 9.77 1.92 0.66
C ILE A 93 10.79 2.62 -0.23
N GLU A 94 10.63 2.47 -1.53
CA GLU A 94 11.38 3.21 -2.55
C GLU A 94 10.48 4.25 -3.22
N HIS A 95 11.07 5.15 -4.01
CA HIS A 95 10.36 6.31 -4.60
C HIS A 95 9.07 5.95 -5.38
N LYS A 96 8.95 4.74 -5.93
CA LYS A 96 7.78 4.32 -6.74
C LYS A 96 7.22 2.95 -6.41
N PHE A 97 7.83 2.20 -5.51
CA PHE A 97 7.42 0.84 -5.19
C PHE A 97 7.77 0.46 -3.75
N ILE A 98 7.04 -0.51 -3.23
CA ILE A 98 7.38 -1.24 -2.01
C ILE A 98 8.18 -2.47 -2.46
N ALA A 99 9.45 -2.54 -2.10
CA ALA A 99 10.26 -3.73 -2.31
C ALA A 99 9.93 -4.73 -1.21
N LEU A 100 9.50 -5.93 -1.57
CA LEU A 100 9.25 -7.07 -0.68
C LEU A 100 10.30 -8.14 -0.99
N ARG A 101 10.93 -8.69 0.05
CA ARG A 101 11.98 -9.70 -0.11
C ARG A 101 11.87 -10.76 0.98
N ASN A 102 12.03 -12.01 0.58
CA ASN A 102 12.38 -13.11 1.46
C ASN A 102 13.63 -13.82 0.86
N PRO A 103 14.12 -14.94 1.42
CA PRO A 103 15.26 -15.67 0.85
C PRO A 103 15.05 -16.17 -0.58
N ASP A 104 13.81 -16.52 -0.95
CA ASP A 104 13.48 -17.25 -2.18
C ASP A 104 12.97 -16.35 -3.31
N MET A 105 12.49 -15.14 -2.98
CA MET A 105 11.83 -14.24 -3.91
C MET A 105 11.98 -12.76 -3.55
N LYS A 106 11.79 -11.95 -4.59
CA LYS A 106 11.69 -10.51 -4.51
C LYS A 106 10.50 -10.05 -5.34
N VAL A 107 9.64 -9.23 -4.73
CA VAL A 107 8.49 -8.61 -5.38
C VAL A 107 8.63 -7.10 -5.25
N ASN A 108 8.59 -6.38 -6.38
CA ASN A 108 8.49 -4.93 -6.34
C ASN A 108 7.04 -4.57 -6.62
N VAL A 109 6.38 -3.94 -5.66
CA VAL A 109 4.96 -3.55 -5.77
C VAL A 109 4.90 -2.05 -6.03
N PRO A 110 4.68 -1.60 -7.29
CA PRO A 110 4.50 -0.18 -7.54
C PRO A 110 3.33 0.35 -6.72
N PHE A 111 3.44 1.58 -6.23
CA PHE A 111 2.36 2.17 -5.45
C PHE A 111 2.13 3.65 -5.74
N ARG A 112 0.94 4.13 -5.41
CA ARG A 112 0.61 5.56 -5.32
C ARG A 112 0.09 5.86 -3.92
N ASN A 113 0.33 7.06 -3.43
CA ASN A 113 -0.26 7.54 -2.20
C ASN A 113 -1.10 8.77 -2.48
N ASP A 114 -2.41 8.59 -2.39
CA ASP A 114 -3.40 9.61 -2.65
C ASP A 114 -4.01 10.02 -1.31
N ASN A 115 -3.41 11.01 -0.65
CA ASN A 115 -3.86 11.58 0.62
C ASN A 115 -4.07 10.55 1.75
N GLY A 116 -3.15 9.59 1.89
CA GLY A 116 -3.19 8.56 2.93
C GLY A 116 -3.88 7.26 2.52
N ILE A 117 -4.43 7.19 1.31
CA ILE A 117 -4.84 5.93 0.68
C ILE A 117 -3.68 5.44 -0.18
N ILE A 118 -3.15 4.26 0.15
CA ILE A 118 -2.04 3.65 -0.57
C ILE A 118 -2.61 2.69 -1.59
N ARG A 119 -2.42 2.97 -2.87
CA ARG A 119 -2.82 2.10 -3.98
C ARG A 119 -1.65 1.22 -4.38
N LEU A 120 -1.73 -0.07 -4.07
CA LEU A 120 -0.78 -1.09 -4.49
C LEU A 120 -1.16 -1.54 -5.91
N LEU A 121 -0.31 -1.25 -6.89
CA LEU A 121 -0.48 -1.67 -8.28
C LEU A 121 0.07 -3.07 -8.42
N ILE A 122 -0.83 -4.01 -8.69
CA ILE A 122 -0.58 -5.43 -8.51
C ILE A 122 -0.61 -6.16 -9.85
N ASP A 123 -1.47 -5.72 -10.77
CA ASP A 123 -1.56 -6.19 -12.15
C ASP A 123 -1.34 -7.69 -12.35
N GLN A 124 -2.08 -8.49 -11.57
CA GLN A 124 -1.99 -9.95 -11.61
C GLN A 124 -3.31 -10.59 -11.20
N LYS A 125 -3.54 -11.81 -11.67
CA LYS A 125 -4.73 -12.61 -11.31
C LYS A 125 -6.04 -11.84 -11.49
N GLY A 126 -6.12 -11.02 -12.54
CA GLY A 126 -7.31 -10.21 -12.85
C GLY A 126 -7.51 -8.98 -11.96
N ILE A 127 -6.52 -8.61 -11.15
CA ILE A 127 -6.55 -7.43 -10.28
C ILE A 127 -5.53 -6.41 -10.76
N GLU A 128 -5.98 -5.19 -11.03
CA GLU A 128 -5.11 -4.07 -11.39
C GLU A 128 -4.49 -3.44 -10.13
N HIS A 129 -5.29 -3.20 -9.09
CA HIS A 129 -4.80 -2.63 -7.83
C HIS A 129 -5.66 -2.96 -6.61
N PHE A 130 -5.03 -2.87 -5.44
CA PHE A 130 -5.67 -2.83 -4.13
C PHE A 130 -5.40 -1.48 -3.45
N SER A 131 -6.43 -0.86 -2.88
CA SER A 131 -6.32 0.35 -2.05
C SER A 131 -6.31 -0.03 -0.58
N ILE A 132 -5.26 0.37 0.14
CA ILE A 132 -5.09 0.07 1.56
C ILE A 132 -5.05 1.34 2.41
N ILE A 133 -5.59 1.22 3.63
CA ILE A 133 -5.51 2.27 4.66
C ILE A 133 -5.11 1.66 6.01
N PRO A 134 -4.50 2.45 6.93
CA PRO A 134 -4.25 1.98 8.29
C PRO A 134 -5.56 1.61 8.99
N VAL A 135 -5.59 0.44 9.61
CA VAL A 135 -6.57 0.13 10.65
C VAL A 135 -6.21 1.01 11.83
N LYS A 136 -7.01 2.06 12.09
CA LYS A 136 -6.84 2.86 13.31
C LYS A 136 -6.67 1.90 14.49
N ARG A 137 -5.50 1.93 15.14
CA ARG A 137 -5.24 1.16 16.37
C ARG A 137 -6.41 1.48 17.32
N GLY A 138 -7.19 0.46 17.70
CA GLY A 138 -8.59 0.56 18.13
C GLY A 138 -8.88 1.63 19.21
N ILE A 139 -10.13 2.10 19.32
CA ILE A 139 -11.10 1.54 20.29
C ILE A 139 -12.57 1.78 19.86
N THR A 140 -13.38 0.73 20.11
CA THR A 140 -14.86 0.58 20.14
C THR A 140 -15.72 1.08 19.00
N ASN A 141 -16.22 0.14 18.18
CA ASN A 141 -17.66 -0.02 17.93
C ASN A 141 -18.05 -1.40 17.39
N ALA A 142 -17.49 -2.46 17.99
CA ALA A 142 -18.11 -3.79 17.92
C ALA A 142 -19.44 -3.89 18.71
N ARG A 143 -20.08 -2.76 19.04
CA ARG A 143 -21.34 -2.69 19.82
C ARG A 143 -22.41 -1.73 19.25
N LEU A 144 -22.20 -1.07 18.11
CA LEU A 144 -23.18 -0.10 17.58
C LEU A 144 -23.88 -0.51 16.28
N VAL A 145 -23.63 -1.70 15.73
CA VAL A 145 -24.40 -2.22 14.58
C VAL A 145 -25.27 -3.43 14.94
N SER A 146 -25.01 -4.13 16.05
CA SER A 146 -25.94 -5.14 16.57
C SER A 146 -27.22 -4.52 17.17
N SER A 147 -27.18 -3.26 17.63
CA SER A 147 -28.38 -2.57 18.14
C SER A 147 -29.31 -1.99 17.07
N SER A 148 -28.87 -1.94 15.80
CA SER A 148 -29.71 -1.46 14.68
C SER A 148 -30.51 -2.59 14.00
N LEU A 149 -30.17 -3.85 14.25
CA LEU A 149 -30.83 -5.01 13.63
C LEU A 149 -31.85 -5.69 14.55
N GLU A 150 -31.79 -5.48 15.87
CA GLU A 150 -32.79 -6.02 16.81
C GLU A 150 -34.06 -5.16 16.95
N THR A 151 -34.11 -3.95 16.41
CA THR A 151 -35.29 -3.06 16.48
C THR A 151 -36.11 -3.01 15.19
N ARG A 152 -35.78 -3.81 14.16
CA ARG A 152 -36.61 -3.93 12.94
C ARG A 152 -37.35 -5.27 12.79
N ASN A 153 -37.23 -6.17 13.76
CA ASN A 153 -37.96 -7.43 13.83
C ASN A 153 -38.82 -7.54 15.11
N ARG A 154 -39.47 -6.44 15.51
CA ARG A 154 -40.61 -6.45 16.41
C ARG A 154 -41.69 -5.51 15.90
#